data_AF-A0A158FD55-F1
#
_entry.id   AF-A0A158FD55-F1
#
_cell.length_a   1.000
_cell.length_b   1.000
_cell.length_c   1.000
_cell.angle_alpha   90.00
_cell.angle_beta   90.00
_cell.angle_gamma   90.00
#
_symmetry.space_group_name_H-M   'P 1'
#
loop_
_entity.id
_entity.type
_entity.pdbx_description
1 polymer ?
#
loop_
_entity_poly.entity_id
_entity_poly.type
_entity_poly.pdbx_seq_one_letter_code
_entity_poly.pdbx_strand_id
1 'polypeptide(L)'
;MKQKLLSAMLSGAILLSFAGAAHAQARVYFVEPKDGATVTSPVHVKFGVDGMSVAPAGTMTEGTGHHHLLIDEKPIPKGTVIPMDDKNLHYGKGQTEADVKLPPGDHTLTMQFADGAHRSYGPEMSQTIKVHVKQ
;
A
#
# COMPACT_ATOMS: atom_id res chain seq x y z
N MET A 1 30.03 68.48 -25.93
CA MET A 1 30.22 68.22 -24.49
C MET A 1 28.90 67.71 -23.93
N LYS A 2 28.93 66.66 -23.09
CA LYS A 2 27.83 66.04 -22.29
C LYS A 2 27.10 64.85 -22.96
N GLN A 3 27.62 63.62 -22.76
CA GLN A 3 27.16 62.54 -21.83
C GLN A 3 26.01 61.69 -22.40
N LYS A 4 26.32 60.50 -22.94
CA LYS A 4 26.17 59.15 -22.35
C LYS A 4 24.75 58.82 -21.90
N LEU A 5 24.14 57.80 -22.51
CA LEU A 5 23.44 56.70 -21.82
C LEU A 5 23.12 55.58 -22.82
N LEU A 6 23.82 54.46 -22.67
CA LEU A 6 23.43 53.16 -23.22
C LEU A 6 22.24 52.65 -22.39
N SER A 7 21.19 52.18 -23.06
CA SER A 7 20.23 51.24 -22.46
C SER A 7 20.20 50.00 -23.33
N ALA A 8 20.85 48.94 -22.84
CA ALA A 8 20.69 47.59 -23.34
C ALA A 8 19.37 47.03 -22.76
N MET A 9 18.38 46.76 -23.61
CA MET A 9 17.21 45.99 -23.22
C MET A 9 17.56 44.50 -23.31
N LEU A 10 17.74 43.87 -22.15
CA LEU A 10 17.85 42.42 -22.03
C LEU A 10 16.43 41.85 -21.90
N SER A 11 15.88 41.29 -22.97
CA SER A 11 14.63 40.52 -22.90
C SER A 11 14.89 39.19 -22.19
N GLY A 12 14.55 39.12 -20.90
CA GLY A 12 14.57 37.88 -20.14
C GLY A 12 13.42 36.96 -20.55
N ALA A 13 13.75 35.78 -21.07
CA ALA A 13 12.78 34.71 -21.27
C ALA A 13 12.45 34.07 -19.90
N ILE A 14 11.20 34.16 -19.46
CA ILE A 14 10.71 33.45 -18.28
C ILE A 14 10.34 32.03 -18.71
N LEU A 15 11.18 31.06 -18.35
CA LEU A 15 10.86 29.64 -18.39
C LEU A 15 10.04 29.30 -17.14
N LEU A 16 8.71 29.17 -17.28
CA LEU A 16 7.84 28.57 -16.27
C LEU A 16 8.02 27.05 -16.29
N SER A 17 8.92 26.55 -15.46
CA SER A 17 9.08 25.12 -15.21
C SER A 17 7.93 24.61 -14.33
N PHE A 18 6.87 24.08 -14.94
CA PHE A 18 5.90 23.25 -14.22
C PHE A 18 6.49 21.85 -13.99
N ALA A 19 7.34 21.73 -12.96
CA ALA A 19 7.68 20.43 -12.40
C ALA A 19 6.56 20.02 -11.43
N GLY A 20 5.44 19.54 -11.97
CA GLY A 20 4.46 18.83 -11.16
C GLY A 20 5.11 17.54 -10.66
N ALA A 21 5.46 17.48 -9.37
CA ALA A 21 5.87 16.24 -8.74
C ALA A 21 4.70 15.26 -8.87
N ALA A 22 4.85 14.24 -9.70
CA ALA A 22 3.92 13.13 -9.74
C ALA A 22 4.00 12.44 -8.37
N HIS A 23 3.05 12.75 -7.47
CA HIS A 23 2.90 11.99 -6.24
C HIS A 23 2.53 10.56 -6.65
N ALA A 24 3.45 9.62 -6.42
CA ALA A 24 3.17 8.21 -6.59
C ALA A 24 1.92 7.87 -5.76
N GLN A 25 0.93 7.25 -6.40
CA GLN A 25 -0.28 6.82 -5.72
C GLN A 25 0.09 5.84 -4.60
N ALA A 26 -0.52 6.03 -3.43
CA ALA A 26 -0.34 5.11 -2.31
C ALA A 26 -0.75 3.69 -2.73
N ARG A 27 -0.02 2.69 -2.22
CA ARG A 27 -0.30 1.28 -2.49
C ARG A 27 0.25 0.42 -1.36
N VAL A 28 -0.27 -0.80 -1.27
CA VAL A 28 0.36 -1.89 -0.53
C VAL A 28 0.89 -2.93 -1.49
N TYR A 29 1.91 -3.69 -1.08
CA TYR A 29 2.40 -4.83 -1.85
C TYR A 29 2.93 -5.97 -0.97
N PHE A 30 2.96 -7.18 -1.50
CA PHE A 30 3.69 -8.31 -0.95
C PHE A 30 5.17 -8.19 -1.27
N VAL A 31 5.99 -8.13 -0.22
CA VAL A 31 7.43 -8.36 -0.32
C VAL A 31 7.67 -9.85 -0.60
N GLU A 32 6.99 -10.71 0.15
CA GLU A 32 6.92 -12.15 -0.05
C GLU A 32 5.61 -12.72 0.52
N PRO A 33 5.12 -13.87 0.02
CA PRO A 33 5.60 -14.56 -1.17
C PRO A 33 5.28 -13.76 -2.45
N LYS A 34 5.94 -14.10 -3.56
CA LYS A 34 5.61 -13.52 -4.87
C LYS A 34 4.37 -14.19 -5.46
N ASP A 35 3.68 -13.49 -6.34
CA ASP A 35 2.57 -14.06 -7.09
C ASP A 35 2.98 -15.32 -7.86
N GLY A 36 2.17 -16.37 -7.77
CA GLY A 36 2.43 -17.70 -8.32
C GLY A 36 3.42 -18.55 -7.53
N ALA A 37 3.88 -18.13 -6.36
CA ALA A 37 4.86 -18.90 -5.59
C ALA A 37 4.31 -20.24 -5.09
N THR A 38 5.15 -21.27 -5.14
CA THR A 38 4.92 -22.54 -4.43
C THR A 38 5.61 -22.48 -3.06
N VAL A 39 4.85 -22.68 -1.98
CA VAL A 39 5.26 -22.45 -0.59
C VAL A 39 4.98 -23.66 0.30
N THR A 40 5.57 -23.68 1.49
CA THR A 40 5.26 -24.66 2.56
C THR A 40 4.47 -23.96 3.66
N SER A 41 3.59 -24.71 4.35
CA SER A 41 2.85 -24.19 5.50
C SER A 41 3.69 -24.37 6.79
N PRO A 42 3.76 -23.38 7.69
CA PRO A 42 3.13 -22.06 7.58
C PRO A 42 3.80 -21.19 6.51
N VAL A 43 2.98 -20.42 5.80
CA VAL A 43 3.42 -19.50 4.76
C VAL A 43 3.88 -18.20 5.43
N HIS A 44 5.17 -17.89 5.29
CA HIS A 44 5.68 -16.59 5.71
C HIS A 44 5.23 -15.52 4.71
N VAL A 45 4.49 -14.52 5.21
CA VAL A 45 4.03 -13.37 4.42
C VAL A 45 4.67 -12.09 4.96
N LYS A 46 5.04 -11.21 4.05
CA LYS A 46 5.64 -9.91 4.36
C LYS A 46 5.08 -8.83 3.46
N PHE A 47 4.75 -7.71 4.07
CA PHE A 47 3.99 -6.61 3.49
C PHE A 47 4.86 -5.36 3.37
N GLY A 48 4.51 -4.51 2.42
CA GLY A 48 5.02 -3.16 2.30
C GLY A 48 3.89 -2.19 1.96
N VAL A 49 4.14 -0.92 2.24
CA VAL A 49 3.23 0.20 1.94
C VAL A 49 4.05 1.37 1.42
N ASP A 50 3.60 1.97 0.31
CA ASP A 50 4.14 3.20 -0.25
C ASP A 50 3.09 4.31 -0.11
N GLY A 51 3.52 5.54 0.20
CA GLY A 51 2.63 6.73 0.26
C GLY A 51 1.77 6.83 1.52
N MET A 52 1.82 5.87 2.43
CA MET A 52 1.16 5.88 3.75
C MET A 52 2.09 5.29 4.81
N SER A 53 1.75 5.47 6.09
CA SER A 53 2.51 4.92 7.23
C SER A 53 1.74 3.83 7.95
N VAL A 54 2.46 2.81 8.43
CA VAL A 54 1.87 1.79 9.31
C VAL A 54 1.71 2.36 10.72
N ALA A 55 0.54 2.17 11.32
CA ALA A 55 0.23 2.54 12.69
C ALA A 55 -0.71 1.50 13.33
N PRO A 56 -0.67 1.31 14.67
CA PRO A 56 -1.58 0.41 15.34
C PRO A 56 -3.06 0.80 15.15
N ALA A 57 -3.94 -0.19 15.19
CA ALA A 57 -5.38 -0.01 15.28
C ALA A 57 -5.73 0.96 16.43
N GLY A 58 -6.79 1.75 16.24
CA GLY A 58 -7.15 2.89 17.07
C GLY A 58 -6.44 4.20 16.69
N THR A 59 -5.35 4.15 15.93
CA THR A 59 -4.70 5.38 15.41
C THR A 59 -5.54 5.97 14.27
N MET A 60 -6.11 7.15 14.50
CA MET A 60 -7.00 7.84 13.54
C MET A 60 -6.30 8.96 12.76
N THR A 61 -4.97 8.98 12.75
CA THR A 61 -4.18 9.97 12.01
C THR A 61 -4.34 9.75 10.51
N GLU A 62 -4.58 10.83 9.76
CA GLU A 62 -4.64 10.78 8.30
C GLU A 62 -3.34 10.22 7.69
N GLY A 63 -3.46 9.43 6.62
CA GLY A 63 -2.29 8.82 5.97
C GLY A 63 -1.71 7.62 6.74
N THR A 64 -2.39 7.13 7.78
CA THR A 64 -1.93 5.97 8.58
C THR A 64 -2.91 4.81 8.52
N GLY A 65 -2.44 3.59 8.77
CA GLY A 65 -3.29 2.41 8.82
C GLY A 65 -2.51 1.15 9.15
N HIS A 66 -3.11 -0.02 8.94
CA HIS A 66 -2.43 -1.30 9.12
C HIS A 66 -2.91 -2.36 8.13
N HIS A 67 -2.11 -3.42 8.02
CA HIS A 67 -2.36 -4.50 7.07
C HIS A 67 -3.44 -5.46 7.57
N HIS A 68 -4.17 -6.00 6.61
CA HIS A 68 -5.06 -7.15 6.75
C HIS A 68 -4.70 -8.15 5.66
N LEU A 69 -4.91 -9.43 5.94
CA LEU A 69 -4.80 -10.50 4.94
C LEU A 69 -6.13 -11.22 4.82
N LEU A 70 -6.71 -11.17 3.62
CA LEU A 70 -7.95 -11.80 3.22
C LEU A 70 -7.59 -13.08 2.46
N ILE A 71 -7.91 -14.23 3.05
CA ILE A 71 -7.59 -15.56 2.53
C ILE A 71 -8.78 -16.05 1.70
N ASP A 72 -8.53 -16.35 0.43
CA ASP A 72 -9.52 -16.81 -0.54
C ASP A 72 -10.70 -15.84 -0.73
N GLU A 73 -10.43 -14.56 -0.52
CA GLU A 73 -11.41 -13.48 -0.58
C GLU A 73 -10.93 -12.31 -1.45
N LYS A 74 -11.92 -11.55 -1.96
CA LYS A 74 -11.70 -10.36 -2.79
C LYS A 74 -11.50 -9.12 -1.90
N PRO A 75 -10.86 -8.06 -2.40
CA PRO A 75 -10.74 -6.79 -1.68
C PRO A 75 -12.11 -6.25 -1.25
N ILE A 76 -12.19 -5.75 -0.02
CA ILE A 76 -13.37 -5.14 0.56
C ILE A 76 -13.48 -3.66 0.11
N PRO A 77 -14.69 -3.16 -0.21
CA PRO A 77 -14.91 -1.78 -0.62
C PRO A 77 -14.45 -0.74 0.41
N LYS A 78 -14.12 0.45 -0.09
CA LYS A 78 -13.67 1.57 0.74
C LYS A 78 -14.69 1.97 1.80
N GLY A 79 -14.22 2.23 3.01
CA GLY A 79 -15.04 2.66 4.15
C GLY A 79 -15.78 1.52 4.86
N THR A 80 -15.79 0.31 4.29
CA THR A 80 -16.37 -0.88 4.92
C THR A 80 -15.40 -1.47 5.94
N VAL A 81 -15.90 -1.87 7.11
CA VAL A 81 -15.12 -2.58 8.11
C VAL A 81 -14.73 -3.95 7.59
N ILE A 82 -13.44 -4.28 7.65
CA ILE A 82 -12.93 -5.63 7.39
C ILE A 82 -13.35 -6.51 8.58
N PRO A 83 -14.12 -7.59 8.36
CA PRO A 83 -14.52 -8.47 9.45
C PRO A 83 -13.28 -9.12 10.08
N MET A 84 -13.38 -9.53 11.34
CA MET A 84 -12.32 -10.29 12.00
C MET A 84 -12.80 -11.72 12.15
N ASP A 85 -12.25 -12.62 11.33
CA ASP A 85 -12.59 -14.03 11.30
C ASP A 85 -11.40 -14.86 10.78
N ASP A 86 -11.60 -16.16 10.57
CA ASP A 86 -10.55 -17.09 10.16
C ASP A 86 -10.01 -16.82 8.74
N LYS A 87 -10.73 -16.05 7.92
CA LYS A 87 -10.32 -15.67 6.56
C LYS A 87 -9.78 -14.26 6.50
N ASN A 88 -10.12 -13.41 7.46
CA ASN A 88 -9.75 -12.01 7.51
C ASN A 88 -8.83 -11.79 8.73
N LEU A 89 -7.52 -11.91 8.50
CA LEU A 89 -6.51 -11.76 9.54
C LEU A 89 -6.09 -10.30 9.71
N HIS A 90 -5.99 -9.84 10.96
CA HIS A 90 -5.71 -8.45 11.31
C HIS A 90 -4.29 -8.28 11.85
N TYR A 91 -3.56 -7.31 11.31
CA TYR A 91 -2.23 -6.92 11.78
C TYR A 91 -2.24 -5.55 12.46
N GLY A 92 -3.22 -5.35 13.34
CA GLY A 92 -3.51 -4.09 14.03
C GLY A 92 -2.47 -3.63 15.05
N LYS A 93 -1.37 -4.35 15.28
CA LYS A 93 -0.23 -3.84 16.08
C LYS A 93 0.84 -3.21 15.20
N GLY A 94 0.56 -3.04 13.90
CA GLY A 94 1.50 -2.54 12.92
C GLY A 94 2.47 -3.62 12.40
N GLN A 95 2.06 -4.90 12.43
CA GLN A 95 2.91 -5.96 11.89
C GLN A 95 3.07 -5.79 10.37
N THR A 96 4.29 -6.07 9.91
CA THR A 96 4.68 -6.03 8.49
C THR A 96 5.02 -7.42 7.97
N GLU A 97 4.96 -8.45 8.81
CA GLU A 97 5.13 -9.85 8.45
C GLU A 97 4.40 -10.76 9.44
N ALA A 98 4.08 -11.97 8.99
CA ALA A 98 3.43 -13.00 9.80
C ALA A 98 3.62 -14.39 9.20
N ASP A 99 3.46 -15.43 10.02
CA ASP A 99 3.35 -16.81 9.57
C ASP A 99 1.88 -17.22 9.54
N VAL A 100 1.39 -17.64 8.37
CA VAL A 100 -0.02 -17.97 8.14
C VAL A 100 -0.15 -19.46 7.83
N LYS A 101 -0.94 -20.16 8.64
CA LYS A 101 -1.25 -21.58 8.39
C LYS A 101 -2.31 -21.69 7.33
N LEU A 102 -1.93 -22.30 6.20
CA LEU A 102 -2.84 -22.65 5.11
C LEU A 102 -2.82 -24.16 4.88
N PRO A 103 -3.95 -24.78 4.52
CA PRO A 103 -3.96 -26.16 4.07
C PRO A 103 -3.21 -26.31 2.72
N PRO A 104 -2.79 -27.53 2.33
CA PRO A 104 -2.26 -27.79 0.99
C PRO A 104 -3.27 -27.44 -0.12
N GLY A 105 -2.79 -26.88 -1.23
CA GLY A 105 -3.62 -26.48 -2.37
C GLY A 105 -3.37 -25.05 -2.86
N ASP A 106 -4.19 -24.62 -3.83
CA ASP A 106 -4.15 -23.27 -4.37
C ASP A 106 -4.94 -22.31 -3.49
N HIS A 107 -4.34 -21.17 -3.17
CA HIS A 107 -4.96 -20.10 -2.40
C HIS A 107 -4.76 -18.74 -3.09
N THR A 108 -5.73 -17.85 -2.90
CA THR A 108 -5.52 -16.41 -3.15
C THR A 108 -5.32 -15.70 -1.83
N LEU A 109 -4.30 -14.85 -1.78
CA LEU A 109 -4.01 -13.99 -0.64
C LEU A 109 -4.18 -12.55 -1.07
N THR A 110 -5.17 -11.87 -0.49
CA THR A 110 -5.44 -10.45 -0.73
C THR A 110 -4.98 -9.66 0.48
N MET A 111 -3.84 -8.99 0.39
CA MET A 111 -3.44 -8.04 1.43
C MET A 111 -4.15 -6.71 1.17
N GLN A 112 -4.77 -6.15 2.21
CA GLN A 112 -5.52 -4.91 2.14
C GLN A 112 -5.17 -3.98 3.30
N PHE A 113 -5.05 -2.69 3.01
CA PHE A 113 -4.80 -1.66 4.02
C PHE A 113 -6.11 -1.08 4.55
N ALA A 114 -6.16 -0.79 5.85
CA ALA A 114 -7.32 -0.16 6.48
C ALA A 114 -6.91 0.84 7.57
N ASP A 115 -7.83 1.72 7.92
CA ASP A 115 -7.62 2.76 8.94
C ASP A 115 -7.63 2.19 10.37
N GLY A 116 -7.44 3.05 11.38
CA GLY A 116 -7.46 2.67 12.79
C GLY A 116 -8.77 2.01 13.27
N ALA A 117 -9.87 2.13 12.54
CA ALA A 117 -11.14 1.49 12.83
C ALA A 117 -11.38 0.22 11.99
N HIS A 118 -10.34 -0.33 11.35
CA HIS A 118 -10.40 -1.46 10.42
C HIS A 118 -11.27 -1.20 9.19
N ARG A 119 -11.50 0.07 8.82
CA ARG A 119 -12.24 0.40 7.60
C ARG A 119 -11.29 0.39 6.42
N SER A 120 -11.61 -0.43 5.43
CA SER A 120 -10.83 -0.58 4.22
C SER A 120 -10.57 0.76 3.54
N TYR A 121 -9.32 0.98 3.11
CA TYR A 121 -8.99 2.10 2.22
C TYR A 121 -9.47 1.89 0.78
N GLY A 122 -10.04 0.72 0.48
CA GLY A 122 -10.63 0.35 -0.78
C GLY A 122 -9.78 -0.64 -1.59
N PRO A 123 -10.31 -1.15 -2.71
CA PRO A 123 -9.58 -2.05 -3.61
C PRO A 123 -8.29 -1.43 -4.17
N GLU A 124 -8.20 -0.10 -4.27
CA GLU A 124 -6.99 0.61 -4.68
C GLU A 124 -5.81 0.46 -3.70
N MET A 125 -6.11 0.17 -2.44
CA MET A 125 -5.14 -0.11 -1.37
C MET A 125 -5.14 -1.61 -1.04
N SER A 126 -5.14 -2.44 -2.07
CA SER A 126 -5.01 -3.88 -1.95
C SER A 126 -4.10 -4.47 -3.02
N GLN A 127 -3.53 -5.64 -2.74
CA GLN A 127 -2.89 -6.49 -3.74
C GLN A 127 -3.33 -7.93 -3.50
N THR A 128 -3.69 -8.63 -4.58
CA THR A 128 -3.98 -10.07 -4.54
C THR A 128 -2.84 -10.83 -5.22
N ILE A 129 -2.41 -11.91 -4.60
CA ILE A 129 -1.49 -12.90 -5.17
C ILE A 129 -2.11 -14.29 -5.11
N LYS A 130 -1.64 -15.20 -5.96
CA LYS A 130 -1.90 -16.63 -5.90
C LYS A 130 -0.69 -17.34 -5.34
N VAL A 131 -0.92 -18.34 -4.49
CA VAL A 131 0.13 -19.23 -3.98
C VAL A 131 -0.35 -20.68 -4.04
N HIS A 132 0.59 -21.60 -4.24
CA HIS A 132 0.35 -23.04 -4.13
C HIS A 132 1.06 -23.58 -2.88
N VAL A 133 0.29 -24.08 -1.91
CA VAL A 133 0.82 -24.70 -0.70
C VAL A 133 1.06 -26.19 -0.98
N LYS A 134 2.29 -26.64 -0.76
CA LYS A 134 2.67 -28.05 -0.97
C LYS A 134 1.87 -29.00 -0.06
N GLN A 135 1.71 -30.23 -0.55
CA GLN A 135 1.22 -31.38 0.22
C GLN A 135 2.09 -31.67 1.43
#